data_AF-A0A4D4KYA1-F1
#
_entry.id   AF-A0A4D4KYA1-F1
#
_cell.length_a   1.000
_cell.length_b   1.000
_cell.length_c   1.000
_cell.angle_alpha   90.00
_cell.angle_beta   90.00
_cell.angle_gamma   90.00
#
_symmetry.space_group_name_H-M   'P 1'
#
loop_
_entity.id
_entity.type
_entity.pdbx_description
1 polymer ?
#
loop_
_entity_poly.entity_id
_entity_poly.type
_entity_poly.pdbx_seq_one_letter_code
_entity_poly.pdbx_strand_id
1 'polypeptide(L)'
;MVHLGRPDDALELMRLAKSGAGEAALPRTRSMFCTIEAWAQASKGHGQAVRRALGEAEELFVSDRDDGPAPSWMQLFNEADLHGMQGLVYRTLAEHEPGAAGIAQSHAKKALRMREGGRQRSQIFDHISIASACFIGDDPEQAERHARMALLTIEQNSSHRTWDRLREMYRLTGRYSTSPAIRELREEIQQVMPKGGAGKGGTGLKGTGSIAKSAAV
;
A
#
# COMPACT_ATOMS: atom_id res chain seq x y z
N MET A 1 -4.23 8.66 -0.39
CA MET A 1 -5.50 8.31 -1.04
C MET A 1 -5.88 6.89 -0.65
N VAL A 2 -5.29 5.84 -1.26
CA VAL A 2 -5.62 4.45 -0.88
C VAL A 2 -5.26 4.12 0.58
N HIS A 3 -4.04 4.43 1.02
CA HIS A 3 -3.65 4.33 2.44
C HIS A 3 -4.41 5.27 3.39
N LEU A 4 -5.20 6.22 2.86
CA LEU A 4 -6.04 7.14 3.63
C LEU A 4 -7.52 6.72 3.62
N GLY A 5 -7.83 5.51 3.13
CA GLY A 5 -9.21 5.03 3.02
C GLY A 5 -10.05 5.75 1.95
N ARG A 6 -9.41 6.39 0.97
CA ARG A 6 -10.06 7.12 -0.14
C ARG A 6 -9.74 6.47 -1.49
N PRO A 7 -10.27 5.27 -1.78
CA PRO A 7 -9.98 4.54 -3.01
C PRO A 7 -10.63 5.18 -4.25
N ASP A 8 -11.81 5.79 -4.12
CA ASP A 8 -12.49 6.42 -5.26
C ASP A 8 -11.70 7.62 -5.80
N ASP A 9 -11.20 8.48 -4.91
CA ASP A 9 -10.36 9.60 -5.31
C ASP A 9 -9.02 9.14 -5.90
N ALA A 10 -8.49 7.99 -5.46
CA ALA A 10 -7.32 7.39 -6.09
C ALA A 10 -7.64 6.97 -7.54
N LEU A 11 -8.80 6.33 -7.78
CA LEU A 11 -9.24 5.94 -9.11
C LEU A 11 -9.49 7.16 -10.02
N GLU A 12 -10.08 8.23 -9.49
CA GLU A 12 -10.28 9.47 -10.23
C GLU A 12 -8.95 10.10 -10.63
N LEU A 13 -7.99 10.20 -9.72
CA LEU A 13 -6.64 10.68 -10.04
C LEU A 13 -5.93 9.78 -11.06
N MET A 14 -6.07 8.46 -10.96
CA MET A 14 -5.48 7.55 -11.95
C MET A 14 -6.11 7.71 -13.32
N ARG A 15 -7.43 7.93 -13.39
CA ARG A 15 -8.12 8.26 -14.65
C ARG A 15 -7.57 9.55 -15.25
N LEU A 16 -7.41 10.61 -14.45
CA LEU A 16 -6.85 11.88 -14.90
C LEU A 16 -5.39 11.74 -15.36
N ALA A 17 -4.57 10.99 -14.61
CA ALA A 17 -3.18 10.73 -14.96
C ALA A 17 -3.07 9.96 -16.29
N LYS A 18 -3.90 8.93 -16.50
CA LYS A 18 -3.95 8.19 -17.76
C LYS A 18 -4.39 9.06 -18.93
N SER A 19 -5.42 9.90 -18.75
CA SER A 19 -5.89 10.80 -19.81
C SER A 19 -4.92 11.93 -20.15
N GLY A 20 -4.22 12.46 -19.14
CA GLY A 20 -3.28 13.58 -19.31
C GLY A 20 -1.91 13.16 -19.81
N ALA A 21 -1.47 11.94 -19.49
CA ALA A 21 -0.16 11.44 -19.89
C ALA A 21 -0.16 10.74 -21.26
N GLY A 22 -1.31 10.18 -21.69
CA GLY A 22 -1.49 9.57 -23.02
C GLY A 22 -0.45 8.49 -23.35
N GLU A 23 -0.14 8.31 -24.65
CA GLU A 23 0.97 7.47 -25.13
C GLU A 23 2.35 8.10 -24.90
N ALA A 24 2.41 9.38 -24.49
CA ALA A 24 3.66 10.09 -24.25
C ALA A 24 4.35 9.66 -22.93
N ALA A 25 3.65 8.97 -22.04
CA ALA A 25 4.24 8.38 -20.84
C ALA A 25 5.01 7.09 -21.17
N LEU A 26 6.22 6.98 -20.62
CA LEU A 26 7.03 5.76 -20.72
C LEU A 26 6.22 4.53 -20.23
N PRO A 27 6.38 3.36 -20.86
CA PRO A 27 5.68 2.14 -20.44
C PRO A 27 5.85 1.84 -18.94
N ARG A 28 7.04 2.06 -18.38
CA ARG A 28 7.30 1.93 -16.94
C ARG A 28 6.45 2.83 -16.05
N THR A 29 6.19 4.07 -16.48
CA THR A 29 5.27 4.99 -15.76
C THR A 29 3.86 4.43 -15.74
N ARG A 30 3.39 3.98 -16.91
CA ARG A 30 2.04 3.45 -17.07
C ARG A 30 1.86 2.16 -16.26
N SER A 31 2.87 1.30 -16.23
CA SER A 31 2.92 0.13 -15.35
C SER A 31 2.72 0.50 -13.89
N MET A 32 3.46 1.50 -13.39
CA MET A 32 3.29 2.00 -12.02
C MET A 32 1.85 2.50 -11.76
N PHE A 33 1.26 3.26 -12.68
CA PHE A 33 -0.14 3.71 -12.54
C PHE A 33 -1.13 2.55 -12.45
N CYS A 34 -0.94 1.51 -13.26
CA CYS A 34 -1.76 0.30 -13.21
C CYS A 34 -1.66 -0.40 -11.85
N THR A 35 -0.50 -0.42 -11.19
CA THR A 35 -0.39 -0.97 -9.82
C THR A 35 -1.15 -0.14 -8.77
N ILE A 36 -1.20 1.18 -8.92
CA ILE A 36 -1.96 2.06 -8.01
C ILE A 36 -3.47 1.89 -8.22
N GLU A 37 -3.90 1.79 -9.48
CA GLU A 37 -5.29 1.45 -9.82
C GLU A 37 -5.69 0.10 -9.24
N ALA A 38 -4.87 -0.93 -9.45
CA ALA A 38 -5.11 -2.26 -8.90
C ALA A 38 -5.24 -2.23 -7.38
N TRP A 39 -4.43 -1.42 -6.69
CA TRP A 39 -4.54 -1.28 -5.23
C TRP A 39 -5.86 -0.65 -4.80
N ALA A 40 -6.30 0.40 -5.49
CA ALA A 40 -7.60 1.01 -5.22
C ALA A 40 -8.78 0.05 -5.49
N GLN A 41 -8.70 -0.74 -6.56
CA GLN A 41 -9.69 -1.80 -6.86
C GLN A 41 -9.68 -2.91 -5.80
N ALA A 42 -8.51 -3.30 -5.32
CA ALA A 42 -8.37 -4.30 -4.25
C ALA A 42 -9.00 -3.83 -2.94
N SER A 43 -8.84 -2.56 -2.56
CA SER A 43 -9.50 -1.97 -1.39
C SER A 43 -11.03 -2.03 -1.48
N LYS A 44 -11.59 -2.06 -2.70
CA LYS A 44 -13.03 -2.20 -2.96
C LYS A 44 -13.49 -3.65 -3.16
N GLY A 45 -12.59 -4.64 -3.06
CA GLY A 45 -12.91 -6.05 -3.27
C GLY A 45 -13.13 -6.45 -4.73
N HIS A 46 -12.74 -5.61 -5.70
CA HIS A 46 -12.99 -5.87 -7.12
C HIS A 46 -11.92 -6.80 -7.74
N GLY A 47 -11.92 -8.09 -7.40
CA GLY A 47 -10.85 -9.02 -7.78
C GLY A 47 -10.58 -9.16 -9.28
N GLN A 48 -11.62 -9.12 -10.13
CA GLN A 48 -11.41 -9.15 -11.60
C GLN A 48 -10.72 -7.88 -12.11
N ALA A 49 -11.04 -6.71 -11.55
CA ALA A 49 -10.39 -5.46 -11.92
C ALA A 49 -8.92 -5.45 -11.45
N VAL A 50 -8.64 -6.00 -10.28
CA VAL A 50 -7.26 -6.20 -9.77
C VAL A 50 -6.43 -7.03 -10.75
N ARG A 51 -6.92 -8.21 -11.14
CA ARG A 51 -6.19 -9.12 -12.03
C ARG A 51 -5.92 -8.49 -13.40
N ARG A 52 -6.90 -7.78 -13.97
CA ARG A 52 -6.72 -7.05 -15.23
C ARG A 52 -5.67 -5.94 -15.12
N ALA A 53 -5.78 -5.07 -14.12
CA ALA A 53 -4.86 -3.96 -13.94
C ALA A 53 -3.43 -4.43 -13.64
N LEU A 54 -3.25 -5.50 -12.85
CA LEU A 54 -1.92 -6.08 -12.63
C LEU A 54 -1.34 -6.76 -13.87
N GLY A 55 -2.17 -7.44 -14.68
CA GLY A 55 -1.71 -8.00 -15.96
C GLY A 55 -1.23 -6.92 -16.92
N GLU A 56 -1.99 -5.83 -17.07
CA GLU A 56 -1.57 -4.67 -17.87
C GLU A 56 -0.28 -4.05 -17.31
N ALA A 57 -0.12 -4.00 -15.98
CA ALA A 57 1.10 -3.49 -15.35
C ALA A 57 2.33 -4.34 -15.72
N GLU A 58 2.21 -5.67 -15.72
CA GLU A 58 3.29 -6.59 -16.10
C GLU A 58 3.65 -6.46 -17.58
N GLU A 59 2.65 -6.44 -18.47
CA GLU A 59 2.86 -6.27 -19.91
C GLU A 59 3.59 -4.95 -20.22
N LEU A 60 3.15 -3.85 -19.61
CA LEU A 60 3.79 -2.54 -19.76
C LEU A 60 5.20 -2.53 -19.21
N PHE A 61 5.45 -3.21 -18.09
CA PHE A 61 6.78 -3.29 -17.48
C PHE A 61 7.77 -4.02 -18.39
N VAL A 62 7.36 -5.12 -19.02
CA VAL A 62 8.20 -5.90 -19.94
C VAL A 62 8.38 -5.19 -21.29
N SER A 63 7.39 -4.42 -21.73
CA SER A 63 7.46 -3.67 -23.01
C SER A 63 8.40 -2.46 -22.96
N ASP A 64 8.89 -2.09 -21.79
CA ASP A 64 9.79 -0.96 -21.60
C ASP A 64 11.20 -1.28 -22.15
N ARG A 65 11.52 -0.73 -23.31
CA ARG A 65 12.74 -1.05 -24.08
C ARG A 65 13.98 -0.25 -23.69
N ASP A 66 13.89 0.58 -22.64
CA ASP A 66 14.97 1.47 -22.16
C ASP A 66 15.42 2.49 -23.23
N ASP A 67 14.48 2.96 -24.05
CA ASP A 67 14.71 3.83 -25.22
C ASP A 67 15.11 5.28 -24.86
N GLY A 68 15.36 5.57 -23.59
CA GLY A 68 15.75 6.88 -23.09
C GLY A 68 15.87 6.92 -21.56
N PRO A 69 16.60 7.88 -20.99
CA PRO A 69 16.80 7.95 -19.55
C PRO A 69 15.46 8.17 -18.85
N ALA A 70 15.00 7.15 -18.13
CA ALA A 70 13.84 7.30 -17.26
C ALA A 70 14.10 8.47 -16.29
N PRO A 71 13.13 9.37 -16.08
CA PRO A 71 13.19 10.40 -15.05
C PRO A 71 13.71 9.83 -13.73
N SER A 72 14.52 10.59 -13.00
CA SER A 72 15.19 10.12 -11.77
C SER A 72 14.23 9.53 -10.72
N TRP A 73 12.98 9.99 -10.69
CA TRP A 73 11.93 9.46 -9.83
C TRP A 73 11.39 8.08 -10.26
N MET A 74 11.56 7.67 -11.53
CA MET A 74 11.20 6.35 -12.06
C MET A 74 12.28 5.28 -11.87
N GLN A 75 13.52 5.66 -11.60
CA GLN A 75 14.60 4.70 -11.29
C GLN A 75 14.29 3.88 -10.02
N LEU A 76 13.30 4.30 -9.25
CA LEU A 76 12.78 3.67 -8.04
C LEU A 76 11.65 2.66 -8.29
N PHE A 77 11.22 2.42 -9.54
CA PHE A 77 10.23 1.39 -9.86
C PHE A 77 10.87 0.28 -10.70
N ASN A 78 11.53 -0.66 -10.03
CA ASN A 78 12.16 -1.83 -10.66
C ASN A 78 11.33 -3.11 -10.44
N GLU A 79 11.85 -4.27 -10.86
CA GLU A 79 11.13 -5.55 -10.74
C GLU A 79 10.76 -5.88 -9.28
N ALA A 80 11.63 -5.54 -8.32
CA ALA A 80 11.33 -5.71 -6.90
C ALA A 80 10.17 -4.81 -6.45
N ASP A 81 10.07 -3.60 -6.98
CA ASP A 81 8.97 -2.68 -6.69
C ASP A 81 7.65 -3.10 -7.31
N LEU A 82 7.67 -3.67 -8.53
CA LEU A 82 6.50 -4.30 -9.13
C LEU A 82 6.01 -5.47 -8.25
N HIS A 83 6.90 -6.39 -7.85
CA HIS A 83 6.54 -7.49 -6.95
C HIS A 83 6.05 -6.98 -5.58
N GLY A 84 6.69 -5.96 -5.00
CA GLY A 84 6.25 -5.37 -3.74
C GLY A 84 4.85 -4.77 -3.84
N MET A 85 4.53 -4.10 -4.95
CA MET A 85 3.19 -3.58 -5.22
C MET A 85 2.17 -4.70 -5.43
N GLN A 86 2.50 -5.75 -6.18
CA GLN A 86 1.60 -6.90 -6.34
C GLN A 86 1.33 -7.61 -5.01
N GLY A 87 2.34 -7.79 -4.17
CA GLY A 87 2.20 -8.33 -2.83
C GLY A 87 1.24 -7.51 -1.98
N LEU A 88 1.37 -6.18 -1.99
CA LEU A 88 0.45 -5.26 -1.34
C LEU A 88 -0.99 -5.36 -1.88
N VAL A 89 -1.14 -5.37 -3.20
CA VAL A 89 -2.45 -5.37 -3.87
C VAL A 89 -3.19 -6.67 -3.53
N TYR A 90 -2.55 -7.83 -3.69
CA TYR A 90 -3.17 -9.11 -3.35
C TYR A 90 -3.42 -9.25 -1.85
N ARG A 91 -2.53 -8.73 -0.98
CA ARG A 91 -2.78 -8.68 0.47
C ARG A 91 -4.00 -7.84 0.81
N THR A 92 -4.21 -6.75 0.08
CA THR A 92 -5.39 -5.89 0.26
C THR A 92 -6.64 -6.61 -0.21
N LEU A 93 -6.58 -7.25 -1.38
CA LEU A 93 -7.69 -8.04 -1.93
C LEU A 93 -8.04 -9.22 -1.00
N ALA A 94 -7.06 -9.80 -0.32
CA ALA A 94 -7.26 -10.94 0.56
C ALA A 94 -8.22 -10.67 1.74
N GLU A 95 -8.46 -9.41 2.10
CA GLU A 95 -9.49 -9.06 3.07
C GLU A 95 -10.92 -9.32 2.56
N HIS A 96 -11.11 -9.34 1.24
CA HIS A 96 -12.38 -9.61 0.57
C HIS A 96 -12.40 -11.00 -0.07
N GLU A 97 -11.27 -11.45 -0.60
CA GLU A 97 -11.07 -12.76 -1.23
C GLU A 97 -9.90 -13.51 -0.55
N PRO A 98 -10.10 -14.22 0.58
CA PRO A 98 -9.00 -14.83 1.35
C PRO A 98 -8.04 -15.72 0.55
N GLY A 99 -8.51 -16.33 -0.54
CA GLY A 99 -7.67 -17.10 -1.47
C GLY A 99 -6.52 -16.30 -2.12
N ALA A 100 -6.59 -14.97 -2.14
CA ALA A 100 -5.51 -14.12 -2.63
C ALA A 100 -4.30 -14.05 -1.68
N ALA A 101 -4.41 -14.50 -0.43
CA ALA A 101 -3.34 -14.43 0.56
C ALA A 101 -2.06 -15.17 0.13
N GLY A 102 -2.19 -16.36 -0.49
CA GLY A 102 -1.04 -17.12 -0.97
C GLY A 102 -0.29 -16.39 -2.11
N ILE A 103 -1.03 -15.76 -3.01
CA ILE A 103 -0.47 -14.96 -4.11
C ILE A 103 0.27 -13.75 -3.53
N ALA A 104 -0.33 -13.06 -2.56
CA ALA A 104 0.30 -11.93 -1.88
C ALA A 104 1.66 -12.30 -1.25
N GLN A 105 1.71 -13.44 -0.54
CA GLN A 105 2.95 -13.93 0.06
C GLN A 105 4.01 -14.24 -1.00
N SER A 106 3.62 -14.86 -2.12
CA SER A 106 4.55 -15.20 -3.21
C SER A 106 5.25 -13.95 -3.78
N HIS A 107 4.47 -12.94 -4.16
CA HIS A 107 5.02 -11.69 -4.70
C HIS A 107 5.86 -10.94 -3.66
N ALA A 108 5.39 -10.81 -2.41
CA ALA A 108 6.13 -10.09 -1.38
C ALA A 108 7.45 -10.81 -1.00
N LYS A 109 7.48 -12.15 -0.97
CA LYS A 109 8.72 -12.92 -0.77
C LYS A 109 9.68 -12.78 -1.96
N LYS A 110 9.18 -12.71 -3.19
CA LYS A 110 10.02 -12.46 -4.37
C LYS A 110 10.64 -11.05 -4.32
N ALA A 111 9.85 -10.03 -3.96
CA ALA A 111 10.34 -8.68 -3.75
C ALA A 111 11.42 -8.60 -2.67
N LEU A 112 11.20 -9.29 -1.54
CA LEU A 112 12.14 -9.32 -0.43
C LEU A 112 13.50 -9.93 -0.84
N ARG A 113 13.49 -11.08 -1.54
CA ARG A 113 14.71 -11.72 -2.07
C ARG A 113 15.48 -10.80 -3.02
N MET A 114 14.78 -10.08 -3.89
CA MET A 114 15.40 -9.12 -4.81
C MET A 114 16.01 -7.89 -4.12
N ARG A 115 15.66 -7.65 -2.86
CA ARG A 115 16.14 -6.53 -2.06
C ARG A 115 17.24 -6.93 -1.08
N GLU A 116 17.69 -8.19 -1.09
CA GLU A 116 18.79 -8.65 -0.24
C GLU A 116 20.03 -7.76 -0.43
N GLY A 117 20.60 -7.26 0.67
CA GLY A 117 21.76 -6.36 0.64
C GLY A 117 21.46 -4.86 0.48
N GLY A 118 20.19 -4.43 0.41
CA GLY A 118 19.84 -3.00 0.34
C GLY A 118 18.37 -2.67 0.56
N ARG A 119 17.96 -1.41 0.31
CA ARG A 119 16.54 -0.99 0.32
C ARG A 119 15.77 -1.33 1.62
N GLN A 120 16.40 -1.19 2.79
CA GLN A 120 15.81 -1.53 4.11
C GLN A 120 14.37 -1.02 4.29
N ARG A 121 14.09 0.22 3.89
CA ARG A 121 12.72 0.80 3.97
C ARG A 121 11.68 0.05 3.16
N SER A 122 12.03 -0.45 1.98
CA SER A 122 11.13 -1.26 1.14
C SER A 122 10.96 -2.67 1.72
N GLN A 123 12.00 -3.24 2.30
CA GLN A 123 11.93 -4.54 2.98
C GLN A 123 10.94 -4.52 4.16
N ILE A 124 10.85 -3.41 4.91
CA ILE A 124 9.82 -3.23 5.96
C ILE A 124 8.41 -3.45 5.37
N PHE A 125 8.13 -2.87 4.20
CA PHE A 125 6.81 -3.02 3.56
C PHE A 125 6.56 -4.45 3.11
N ASP A 126 7.58 -5.17 2.64
CA ASP A 126 7.43 -6.58 2.26
C ASP A 126 7.14 -7.45 3.49
N HIS A 127 7.91 -7.27 4.56
CA HIS A 127 7.69 -7.99 5.82
C HIS A 127 6.29 -7.77 6.37
N ILE A 128 5.80 -6.51 6.40
CA ILE A 128 4.43 -6.21 6.83
C ILE A 128 3.39 -6.84 5.90
N SER A 129 3.64 -6.85 4.58
CA SER A 129 2.72 -7.44 3.60
C SER A 129 2.65 -8.96 3.74
N ILE A 130 3.79 -9.63 3.94
CA ILE A 130 3.85 -11.07 4.21
C ILE A 130 3.12 -11.39 5.52
N ALA A 131 3.43 -10.67 6.60
CA ALA A 131 2.79 -10.90 7.90
C ALA A 131 1.27 -10.74 7.82
N SER A 132 0.80 -9.67 7.18
CA SER A 132 -0.63 -9.45 6.97
C SER A 132 -1.29 -10.57 6.16
N ALA A 133 -0.65 -11.01 5.07
CA ALA A 133 -1.16 -12.09 4.25
C ALA A 133 -1.18 -13.44 4.99
N CYS A 134 -0.19 -13.71 5.85
CA CYS A 134 -0.17 -14.88 6.72
C CYS A 134 -1.30 -14.85 7.76
N PHE A 135 -1.56 -13.71 8.42
CA PHE A 135 -2.70 -13.57 9.33
C PHE A 135 -4.05 -13.77 8.63
N ILE A 136 -4.21 -13.27 7.41
CA ILE A 136 -5.44 -13.48 6.62
C ILE A 136 -5.56 -14.96 6.20
N GLY A 137 -4.44 -15.58 5.82
CA GLY A 137 -4.35 -16.97 5.37
C GLY A 137 -4.28 -18.02 6.49
N ASP A 138 -4.56 -17.64 7.75
CA ASP A 138 -4.57 -18.54 8.92
C ASP A 138 -3.23 -19.20 9.27
N ASP A 139 -2.12 -18.48 9.05
CA ASP A 139 -0.75 -18.89 9.41
C ASP A 139 -0.11 -17.87 10.38
N PRO A 140 -0.55 -17.84 11.66
CA PRO A 140 -0.08 -16.87 12.64
C PRO A 140 1.40 -17.03 12.99
N GLU A 141 1.98 -18.22 12.84
CA GLU A 141 3.38 -18.49 13.17
C GLU A 141 4.33 -17.82 12.16
N GLN A 142 4.08 -17.98 10.85
CA GLN A 142 4.80 -17.21 9.83
C GLN A 142 4.53 -15.72 9.95
N ALA A 143 3.29 -15.35 10.29
CA ALA A 143 2.91 -13.95 10.42
C ALA A 143 3.72 -13.25 11.50
N GLU A 144 3.88 -13.89 12.67
CA GLU A 144 4.68 -13.38 13.77
C GLU A 144 6.14 -13.16 13.36
N ARG A 145 6.78 -14.16 12.73
CA ARG A 145 8.16 -14.06 12.28
C ARG A 145 8.39 -12.84 11.40
N HIS A 146 7.55 -12.65 10.38
CA HIS A 146 7.69 -11.52 9.48
C HIS A 146 7.34 -10.18 10.16
N ALA A 147 6.38 -10.15 11.09
CA ALA A 147 6.07 -8.95 11.85
C ALA A 147 7.27 -8.52 12.72
N ARG A 148 7.95 -9.46 13.40
CA ARG A 148 9.15 -9.17 14.19
C ARG A 148 10.29 -8.65 13.32
N MET A 149 10.52 -9.23 12.14
CA MET A 149 11.51 -8.71 11.19
C MET A 149 11.22 -7.27 10.75
N ALA A 150 9.94 -6.92 10.55
CA ALA A 150 9.57 -5.52 10.30
C ALA A 150 9.90 -4.63 11.51
N LEU A 151 9.54 -5.06 12.73
CA LEU A 151 9.78 -4.28 13.95
C LEU A 151 11.26 -4.01 14.22
N LEU A 152 12.14 -4.99 13.96
CA LEU A 152 13.59 -4.82 14.10
C LEU A 152 14.17 -3.70 13.22
N THR A 153 13.50 -3.38 12.11
CA THR A 153 13.96 -2.39 11.12
C THR A 153 13.22 -1.06 11.25
N ILE A 154 12.11 -1.01 12.00
CA ILE A 154 11.32 0.22 12.17
C ILE A 154 11.96 1.10 13.24
N GLU A 155 12.34 2.31 12.83
CA GLU A 155 12.81 3.36 13.73
C GLU A 155 11.72 4.38 14.05
N GLN A 156 11.88 5.16 15.12
CA GLN A 156 10.93 6.21 15.51
C GLN A 156 10.71 7.28 14.43
N ASN A 157 11.72 7.54 13.58
CA ASN A 157 11.66 8.49 12.46
C ASN A 157 10.98 7.91 11.19
N SER A 158 10.43 6.69 11.28
CA SER A 158 9.79 6.02 10.15
C SER A 158 8.63 6.82 9.57
N SER A 159 8.38 6.63 8.28
CA SER A 159 7.36 7.38 7.56
C SER A 159 5.93 7.08 8.03
N HIS A 160 5.02 8.04 7.90
CA HIS A 160 3.58 7.85 8.13
C HIS A 160 3.02 6.58 7.45
N ARG A 161 3.45 6.31 6.21
CA ARG A 161 3.05 5.12 5.44
C ARG A 161 3.47 3.80 6.12
N THR A 162 4.63 3.78 6.78
CA THR A 162 5.10 2.63 7.56
C THR A 162 4.15 2.38 8.73
N TRP A 163 3.82 3.43 9.48
CA TRP A 163 2.92 3.35 10.61
C TRP A 163 1.49 2.95 10.23
N ASP A 164 0.98 3.46 9.11
CA ASP A 164 -0.35 3.09 8.62
C ASP A 164 -0.44 1.60 8.26
N ARG A 165 0.59 1.06 7.60
CA ARG A 165 0.66 -0.37 7.28
C ARG A 165 0.82 -1.25 8.52
N LEU A 166 1.64 -0.81 9.48
CA LEU A 166 1.82 -1.53 10.74
C LEU A 166 0.51 -1.55 11.55
N ARG A 167 -0.24 -0.44 11.57
CA ARG A 167 -1.55 -0.35 12.22
C ARG A 167 -2.56 -1.30 11.59
N GLU A 168 -2.58 -1.37 10.27
CA GLU A 168 -3.46 -2.27 9.55
C GLU A 168 -3.12 -3.75 9.81
N MET A 169 -1.83 -4.10 9.82
CA MET A 169 -1.37 -5.43 10.22
C MET A 169 -1.73 -5.74 11.67
N TYR A 170 -1.54 -4.79 12.59
CA TYR A 170 -1.90 -4.93 14.00
C TYR A 170 -3.38 -5.28 14.19
N ARG A 171 -4.29 -4.72 13.38
CA ARG A 171 -5.72 -5.07 13.41
C ARG A 171 -5.94 -6.57 13.15
N LEU A 172 -5.22 -7.16 12.19
CA LEU A 172 -5.34 -8.57 11.82
C LEU A 172 -4.91 -9.52 12.96
N THR A 173 -3.98 -9.09 13.81
CA THR A 173 -3.53 -9.88 14.97
C THR A 173 -4.64 -10.14 16.00
N GLY A 174 -5.74 -9.36 15.97
CA GLY A 174 -6.83 -9.46 16.93
C GLY A 174 -7.46 -10.86 17.01
N ARG A 175 -7.59 -11.54 15.86
CA ARG A 175 -8.11 -12.92 15.76
C ARG A 175 -7.26 -13.93 16.55
N TYR A 176 -5.98 -13.65 16.75
CA TYR A 176 -5.02 -14.54 17.40
C TYR A 176 -4.56 -14.03 18.77
N SER A 177 -5.27 -13.06 19.36
CA SER A 177 -4.90 -12.40 20.62
C SER A 177 -4.81 -13.32 21.85
N THR A 178 -5.41 -14.52 21.79
CA THR A 178 -5.30 -15.53 22.84
C THR A 178 -3.95 -16.26 22.82
N SER A 179 -3.27 -16.32 21.67
CA SER A 179 -1.93 -16.89 21.53
C SER A 179 -0.91 -16.05 22.32
N PRO A 180 -0.10 -16.66 23.21
CA PRO A 180 0.93 -15.94 23.97
C PRO A 180 1.89 -15.15 23.06
N ALA A 181 2.39 -15.79 21.99
CA ALA A 181 3.35 -15.17 21.09
C ALA A 181 2.76 -13.95 20.34
N ILE A 182 1.48 -14.02 19.94
CA ILE A 182 0.80 -12.89 19.30
C ILE A 182 0.46 -11.79 20.30
N ARG A 183 0.18 -12.14 21.55
CA ARG A 183 -0.03 -11.16 22.62
C ARG A 183 1.23 -10.34 22.88
N GLU A 184 2.37 -11.01 23.02
CA GLU A 184 3.68 -10.37 23.14
C GLU A 184 3.98 -9.48 21.94
N LEU A 185 3.79 -9.99 20.72
CA LEU A 185 3.94 -9.19 19.49
C LEU A 185 3.05 -7.94 19.51
N ARG A 186 1.81 -8.04 19.98
CA ARG A 186 0.89 -6.91 20.08
C ARG A 186 1.38 -5.85 21.06
N GLU A 187 1.95 -6.27 22.19
CA GLU A 187 2.54 -5.38 23.19
C GLU A 187 3.76 -4.64 22.60
N GLU A 188 4.65 -5.35 21.92
CA GLU A 188 5.81 -4.78 21.23
C GLU A 188 5.39 -3.74 20.17
N ILE A 189 4.41 -4.08 19.32
CA ILE A 189 3.88 -3.14 18.32
C ILE A 189 3.35 -1.88 19.01
N GLN A 190 2.61 -2.01 20.10
CA GLN A 190 2.07 -0.85 20.83
C GLN A 190 3.16 0.06 21.41
N GLN A 191 4.29 -0.51 21.84
CA GLN A 191 5.42 0.26 22.37
C GLN A 191 6.12 1.09 21.30
N VAL A 192 6.24 0.57 20.08
CA VAL A 192 6.91 1.29 18.98
C VAL A 192 6.00 2.27 18.24
N MET A 193 4.69 2.02 18.24
CA MET A 193 3.73 2.86 17.53
C MET A 193 3.74 4.30 18.09
N PRO A 194 3.79 5.33 17.24
CA PRO A 194 3.69 6.71 17.68
C PRO A 194 2.41 6.92 18.50
N LYS A 195 2.54 7.46 19.72
CA LYS A 195 1.38 7.88 20.52
C LYS A 195 0.62 8.91 19.70
N GLY A 196 -0.65 8.63 19.39
CA GLY A 196 -1.42 9.36 18.39
C GLY A 196 -1.38 10.87 18.61
N GLY A 197 -0.82 11.61 17.65
CA GLY A 197 -1.20 13.00 17.45
C GLY A 197 -2.64 12.98 16.97
N ALA A 198 -3.56 13.53 17.76
CA ALA A 198 -4.95 13.72 17.39
C ALA A 198 -5.01 14.31 15.98
N GLY A 199 -5.47 13.52 15.01
CA GLY A 199 -5.78 14.04 13.69
C GLY A 199 -6.80 15.15 13.86
N LYS A 200 -6.44 16.37 13.49
CA LYS A 200 -7.41 17.46 13.33
C LYS A 200 -8.38 17.04 12.24
N GLY A 201 -9.48 16.42 12.67
CA GLY A 201 -10.66 16.19 11.84
C GLY A 201 -11.12 17.54 11.30
N GLY A 202 -11.37 17.57 9.99
CA GLY A 202 -11.82 18.75 9.29
C GLY A 202 -13.03 19.39 9.99
N THR A 203 -12.84 20.62 10.44
CA THR A 203 -13.95 21.49 10.76
C THR A 203 -14.57 21.92 9.45
N GLY A 204 -15.70 21.28 9.12
CA GLY A 204 -16.56 21.71 8.04
C GLY A 204 -17.05 23.13 8.31
N LEU A 205 -16.70 24.06 7.44
CA LEU A 205 -17.39 25.34 7.34
C LEU A 205 -18.70 25.12 6.56
N LYS A 206 -19.77 24.80 7.29
CA LYS A 206 -21.13 25.14 6.87
C LYS A 206 -21.40 26.57 7.31
N GLY A 207 -21.74 27.41 6.34
CA GLY A 207 -21.90 28.86 6.53
C GLY A 207 -23.24 29.29 7.14
N THR A 208 -23.35 30.62 7.26
CA THR A 208 -24.57 31.43 7.30
C THR A 208 -24.15 32.77 6.66
N GLY A 209 -24.75 33.21 5.54
CA GLY A 209 -25.86 34.17 5.49
C GLY A 209 -25.48 35.53 6.10
N SER A 210 -25.79 36.72 5.59
CA SER A 210 -26.50 37.23 4.42
C SER A 210 -26.44 38.78 4.54
N ILE A 211 -26.57 39.50 3.42
CA ILE A 211 -26.99 40.91 3.27
C ILE A 211 -26.06 42.05 3.78
N ALA A 212 -25.58 42.87 2.84
CA ALA A 212 -25.80 44.33 2.87
C ALA A 212 -25.58 44.94 1.48
N LYS A 213 -26.64 45.52 0.92
CA LYS A 213 -26.61 46.49 -0.17
C LYS A 213 -25.81 47.72 0.26
N SER A 214 -25.05 48.34 -0.65
CA SER A 214 -25.14 49.79 -0.85
C SER A 214 -24.58 50.20 -2.20
N ALA A 215 -25.34 51.05 -2.89
CA ALA A 215 -24.99 51.75 -4.12
C ALA A 215 -24.42 53.15 -3.80
N ALA A 216 -23.90 53.82 -4.84
CA ALA A 216 -23.35 55.19 -4.93
C ALA A 216 -21.94 55.36 -4.30
N VAL A 217 -20.93 55.89 -5.01
CA VAL A 217 -20.89 56.99 -6.00
C VAL A 217 -20.02 56.62 -7.20
#